data_AF-A0A7C1ND72-F1
#
_entry.id   AF-A0A7C1ND72-F1
#
_cell.length_a   1.000
_cell.length_b   1.000
_cell.length_c   1.000
_cell.angle_alpha   90.00
_cell.angle_beta   90.00
_cell.angle_gamma   90.00
#
_symmetry.space_group_name_H-M   'P 1'
#
loop_
_entity.id
_entity.type
_entity.pdbx_description
1 polymer ?
#
loop_
_entity_poly.entity_id
_entity_poly.type
_entity_poly.pdbx_seq_one_letter_code
_entity_poly.pdbx_strand_id
1 'polypeptide(L)'
;MSLSKFLKIEDVKKRFQECFSKTRFAVKKEILAPPLTKNYGRVGTAFDYLLCFYLKYLNPQAVTHRWVAELSLERLKEKVEMKKSKLTKDERIVLPLWKDWYTKGKEELKLAEENYTQFLETGQVTDDLIKSTLYLAKLDSIYRAGYIKKDFEYVDKNDIKDLKNLISLLNQKEFKPKNSCILNPTFGNASVMVGGADADLVIDGMLIDIKTTKIFQMKREYYDQLIGYYTLYRIDGIDDMPEDNEIKQIGVYFSRYGYLHLYNIEDIIDENRFPEFVEWFKDRAIQEYGGI
;
A
#
# COMPACT_ATOMS: atom_id res chain seq x y z
N MET A 1 1.27 -11.35 8.99
CA MET A 1 0.25 -10.69 9.84
C MET A 1 0.04 -9.29 9.25
N SER A 2 -0.80 -8.39 9.78
CA SER A 2 -0.83 -6.98 9.34
C SER A 2 -1.75 -6.11 10.21
N LEU A 3 -1.53 -4.79 10.22
CA LEU A 3 -2.44 -3.81 10.84
C LEU A 3 -3.90 -4.02 10.42
N SER A 4 -4.18 -4.19 9.13
CA SER A 4 -5.56 -4.39 8.65
C SER A 4 -6.20 -5.67 9.19
N LYS A 5 -5.41 -6.69 9.56
CA LYS A 5 -5.93 -7.90 10.23
C LYS A 5 -6.13 -7.64 11.73
N PHE A 6 -5.21 -6.93 12.36
CA PHE A 6 -5.31 -6.52 13.77
C PHE A 6 -6.58 -5.69 14.05
N LEU A 7 -6.87 -4.70 13.19
CA LEU A 7 -8.05 -3.84 13.31
C LEU A 7 -9.39 -4.58 13.10
N LYS A 8 -9.38 -5.83 12.62
CA LYS A 8 -10.58 -6.65 12.44
C LYS A 8 -10.89 -7.53 13.64
N ILE A 9 -9.99 -7.62 14.61
CA ILE A 9 -10.24 -8.33 15.86
C ILE A 9 -11.36 -7.58 16.60
N GLU A 10 -12.34 -8.31 17.12
CA GLU A 10 -13.60 -7.74 17.59
C GLU A 10 -13.42 -6.72 18.73
N ASP A 11 -12.58 -7.03 19.72
CA ASP A 11 -12.29 -6.12 20.83
C ASP A 11 -11.50 -4.88 20.36
N VAL A 12 -10.57 -5.05 19.41
CA VAL A 12 -9.83 -3.94 18.82
C VAL A 12 -10.76 -3.00 18.07
N LYS A 13 -11.59 -3.55 17.18
CA LYS A 13 -12.60 -2.80 16.42
C LYS A 13 -13.55 -2.05 17.35
N LYS A 14 -13.99 -2.67 18.45
CA LYS A 14 -14.87 -2.04 19.44
C LYS A 14 -14.17 -0.87 20.13
N ARG A 15 -12.92 -1.05 20.58
CA ARG A 15 -12.15 0.03 21.24
C ARG A 15 -11.95 1.22 20.31
N PHE A 16 -11.64 0.99 19.03
CA PHE A 16 -11.57 2.08 18.04
C PHE A 16 -12.91 2.83 17.91
N GLN A 17 -14.04 2.12 17.93
CA GLN A 17 -15.38 2.75 17.85
C GLN A 17 -15.73 3.58 19.09
N GLU A 18 -15.29 3.14 20.26
CA GLU A 18 -15.48 3.84 21.53
C GLU A 18 -14.59 5.09 21.64
N CYS A 19 -13.32 4.98 21.19
CA CYS A 19 -12.35 6.07 21.29
C CYS A 19 -12.50 7.11 20.17
N PHE A 20 -12.88 6.68 18.96
CA PHE A 20 -12.90 7.56 17.79
C PHE A 20 -14.26 7.56 17.12
N SER A 21 -14.96 8.67 17.31
CA SER A 21 -16.16 8.98 16.54
C SER A 21 -15.79 9.20 15.08
N LYS A 22 -16.52 8.56 14.17
CA LYS A 22 -16.27 8.73 12.75
C LYS A 22 -16.88 10.04 12.27
N THR A 23 -16.04 10.94 11.79
CA THR A 23 -16.47 12.22 11.20
C THR A 23 -17.36 12.02 9.97
N ARG A 24 -18.30 12.94 9.78
CA ARG A 24 -19.28 12.85 8.70
C ARG A 24 -18.60 13.10 7.34
N PHE A 25 -18.70 12.12 6.44
CA PHE A 25 -18.28 12.26 5.05
C PHE A 25 -19.45 12.80 4.21
N ALA A 26 -19.55 14.13 4.09
CA ALA A 26 -20.67 14.80 3.41
C ALA A 26 -20.41 15.12 1.92
N VAL A 27 -19.19 14.86 1.43
CA VAL A 27 -18.78 15.17 0.07
C VAL A 27 -19.43 14.20 -0.92
N LYS A 28 -19.87 14.72 -2.07
CA LYS A 28 -20.36 13.93 -3.20
C LYS A 28 -19.44 14.15 -4.39
N LYS A 29 -19.04 13.07 -5.06
CA LYS A 29 -18.24 13.07 -6.28
C LYS A 29 -18.76 12.00 -7.23
N GLU A 30 -18.68 12.29 -8.52
CA GLU A 30 -18.95 11.32 -9.57
C GLU A 30 -17.69 10.53 -9.89
N ILE A 31 -17.87 9.28 -10.32
CA ILE A 31 -16.75 8.44 -10.74
C ILE A 31 -16.21 8.96 -12.07
N LEU A 32 -14.93 9.33 -12.10
CA LEU A 32 -14.27 9.89 -13.30
C LEU A 32 -13.60 8.79 -14.12
N ALA A 33 -13.07 7.77 -13.47
CA ALA A 33 -12.46 6.59 -14.10
C ALA A 33 -13.19 5.31 -13.65
N PRO A 34 -14.32 4.95 -14.28
CA PRO A 34 -15.00 3.68 -14.00
C PRO A 34 -14.13 2.50 -14.43
N PRO A 35 -14.15 1.37 -13.68
CA PRO A 35 -13.34 0.22 -14.02
C PRO A 35 -13.77 -0.39 -15.35
N LEU A 36 -12.77 -0.82 -16.12
CA LEU A 36 -13.00 -1.43 -17.43
C LEU A 36 -13.01 -2.96 -17.38
N THR A 37 -12.60 -3.55 -16.26
CA THR A 37 -12.60 -5.00 -16.01
C THR A 37 -13.11 -5.32 -14.60
N LYS A 38 -13.15 -6.60 -14.25
CA LYS A 38 -13.43 -7.07 -12.88
C LYS A 38 -12.17 -7.30 -12.05
N ASN A 39 -10.98 -6.94 -12.57
CA ASN A 39 -9.69 -7.17 -11.92
C ASN A 39 -9.37 -6.09 -10.85
N TYR A 40 -10.37 -5.67 -10.06
CA TYR A 40 -10.28 -4.47 -9.21
C TYR A 40 -9.07 -4.47 -8.27
N GLY A 41 -8.79 -5.60 -7.61
CA GLY A 41 -7.66 -5.70 -6.68
C GLY A 41 -6.31 -5.59 -7.39
N ARG A 42 -6.16 -6.22 -8.57
CA ARG A 42 -4.94 -6.15 -9.37
C ARG A 42 -4.70 -4.73 -9.90
N VAL A 43 -5.75 -4.10 -10.43
CA VAL A 43 -5.68 -2.71 -10.90
C VAL A 43 -5.36 -1.75 -9.75
N GLY A 44 -5.95 -1.96 -8.57
CA GLY A 44 -5.63 -1.18 -7.37
C GLY A 44 -4.13 -1.27 -7.03
N THR A 45 -3.60 -2.48 -6.84
CA THR A 45 -2.17 -2.65 -6.51
C THR A 45 -1.24 -2.15 -7.62
N ALA A 46 -1.60 -2.33 -8.90
CA ALA A 46 -0.82 -1.80 -10.00
C ALA A 46 -0.85 -0.25 -10.05
N PHE A 47 -1.96 0.35 -9.62
CA PHE A 47 -2.06 1.81 -9.48
C PHE A 47 -1.18 2.32 -8.33
N ASP A 48 -1.06 1.59 -7.22
CA ASP A 48 -0.19 1.97 -6.11
C ASP A 48 1.28 2.08 -6.60
N TYR A 49 1.77 1.08 -7.35
CA TYR A 49 3.07 1.13 -8.01
C TYR A 49 3.18 2.29 -9.01
N LEU A 50 2.20 2.43 -9.90
CA LEU A 50 2.22 3.48 -10.93
C LEU A 50 2.23 4.88 -10.32
N LEU A 51 1.47 5.10 -9.24
CA LEU A 51 1.45 6.37 -8.53
C LEU A 51 2.81 6.63 -7.86
N CYS A 52 3.40 5.64 -7.20
CA CYS A 52 4.72 5.80 -6.60
C CYS A 52 5.79 6.16 -7.65
N PHE A 53 5.77 5.49 -8.81
CA PHE A 53 6.67 5.84 -9.91
C PHE A 53 6.46 7.29 -10.33
N TYR A 54 5.21 7.67 -10.58
CA TYR A 54 4.85 9.02 -11.01
C TYR A 54 5.25 10.09 -10.00
N LEU A 55 5.05 9.83 -8.70
CA LEU A 55 5.41 10.75 -7.64
C LEU A 55 6.93 10.87 -7.47
N LYS A 56 7.70 9.81 -7.69
CA LYS A 56 9.16 9.90 -7.72
C LYS A 56 9.68 10.71 -8.92
N TYR A 57 9.04 10.60 -10.07
CA TYR A 57 9.33 11.48 -11.22
C TYR A 57 9.01 12.95 -10.91
N LEU A 58 7.82 13.20 -10.35
CA LEU A 58 7.38 14.56 -9.99
C LEU A 58 8.24 15.18 -8.88
N ASN A 59 8.70 14.34 -7.94
CA ASN A 59 9.45 14.73 -6.75
C ASN A 59 10.74 13.89 -6.68
N PRO A 60 11.81 14.27 -7.41
CA PRO A 60 13.06 13.49 -7.44
C PRO A 60 13.69 13.25 -6.07
N GLN A 61 13.42 14.10 -5.09
CA GLN A 61 13.86 14.00 -3.70
C GLN A 61 13.05 13.00 -2.86
N ALA A 62 11.94 12.46 -3.37
CA ALA A 62 11.08 11.56 -2.60
C ALA A 62 11.86 10.32 -2.16
N VAL A 63 11.71 9.93 -0.91
CA VAL A 63 12.28 8.70 -0.36
C VAL A 63 11.44 7.53 -0.86
N THR A 64 12.10 6.47 -1.29
CA THR A 64 11.46 5.26 -1.82
C THR A 64 12.10 4.03 -1.21
N HIS A 65 11.29 3.02 -0.92
CA HIS A 65 11.77 1.74 -0.44
C HIS A 65 11.70 0.66 -1.52
N ARG A 66 12.20 -0.51 -1.16
CA ARG A 66 12.19 -1.71 -2.00
C ARG A 66 10.76 -2.09 -2.39
N TRP A 67 10.56 -2.56 -3.62
CA TRP A 67 9.24 -3.00 -4.07
C TRP A 67 8.82 -4.29 -3.36
N VAL A 68 7.54 -4.38 -2.97
CA VAL A 68 6.98 -5.60 -2.36
C VAL A 68 7.11 -6.81 -3.30
N ALA A 69 7.08 -6.58 -4.62
CA ALA A 69 7.31 -7.58 -5.65
C ALA A 69 8.71 -8.22 -5.55
N GLU A 70 9.74 -7.49 -5.14
CA GLU A 70 11.08 -8.03 -4.93
C GLU A 70 11.13 -8.98 -3.74
N LEU A 71 10.53 -8.58 -2.61
CA LEU A 71 10.39 -9.42 -1.42
C LEU A 71 9.55 -10.67 -1.74
N SER A 72 8.55 -10.54 -2.62
CA SER A 72 7.75 -11.65 -3.12
C SER A 72 8.60 -12.68 -3.85
N LEU A 73 9.55 -12.21 -4.66
CA LEU A 73 10.43 -13.04 -5.45
C LEU A 73 11.48 -13.76 -4.58
N GLU A 74 12.00 -13.10 -3.54
CA GLU A 74 12.87 -13.74 -2.55
C GLU A 74 12.18 -14.86 -1.80
N ARG A 75 10.94 -14.64 -1.33
CA ARG A 75 10.14 -15.71 -0.71
C ARG A 75 9.88 -16.86 -1.67
N LEU A 76 9.66 -16.57 -2.95
CA LEU A 76 9.49 -17.61 -3.96
C LEU A 76 10.79 -18.40 -4.18
N LYS A 77 11.94 -17.71 -4.21
CA LYS A 77 13.27 -18.32 -4.28
C LYS A 77 13.50 -19.30 -3.14
N GLU A 78 13.21 -18.89 -1.89
CA GLU A 78 13.35 -19.75 -0.71
C GLU A 78 12.51 -21.03 -0.84
N LYS A 79 11.26 -20.91 -1.31
CA LYS A 79 10.39 -22.07 -1.57
C LYS A 79 10.94 -22.98 -2.67
N VAL A 80 11.53 -22.41 -3.71
CA VAL A 80 12.15 -23.15 -4.81
C VAL A 80 13.43 -23.87 -4.38
N GLU A 81 14.22 -23.26 -3.48
CA GLU A 81 15.50 -23.77 -2.99
C GLU A 81 15.36 -24.74 -1.80
N MET A 82 14.15 -24.91 -1.25
CA MET A 82 13.89 -25.88 -0.19
C MET A 82 14.38 -27.29 -0.56
N LYS A 83 15.21 -27.87 0.31
CA LYS A 83 15.65 -29.27 0.17
C LYS A 83 14.44 -30.20 0.18
N LYS A 84 14.39 -31.18 -0.75
CA LYS A 84 13.27 -32.10 -0.97
C LYS A 84 12.67 -32.74 0.30
N SER A 85 13.47 -32.92 1.35
CA SER A 85 13.03 -33.48 2.64
C SER A 85 12.09 -32.57 3.45
N LYS A 86 12.02 -31.27 3.14
CA LYS A 86 11.15 -30.30 3.83
C LYS A 86 9.81 -30.04 3.12
N LEU A 87 9.66 -30.48 1.87
CA LEU A 87 8.44 -30.24 1.09
C LEU A 87 7.39 -31.31 1.36
N THR A 88 6.16 -30.87 1.61
CA THR A 88 4.97 -31.72 1.60
C THR A 88 4.71 -32.31 0.21
N LYS A 89 3.84 -33.32 0.14
CA LYS A 89 3.46 -33.96 -1.14
C LYS A 89 2.87 -32.94 -2.12
N ASP A 90 2.05 -32.02 -1.62
CA ASP A 90 1.39 -31.00 -2.44
C ASP A 90 2.38 -29.96 -2.96
N GLU A 91 3.32 -29.51 -2.12
CA GLU A 91 4.37 -28.57 -2.54
C GLU A 91 5.28 -29.15 -3.62
N ARG A 92 5.59 -30.45 -3.56
CA ARG A 92 6.37 -31.13 -4.60
C ARG A 92 5.69 -31.12 -5.97
N ILE A 93 4.35 -31.18 -6.01
CA ILE A 93 3.58 -31.18 -7.25
C ILE A 93 3.65 -29.80 -7.93
N VAL A 94 3.65 -28.72 -7.15
CA VAL A 94 3.65 -27.34 -7.68
C VAL A 94 5.05 -26.74 -7.85
N LEU A 95 6.10 -27.39 -7.35
CA LEU A 95 7.48 -26.92 -7.43
C LEU A 95 7.97 -26.56 -8.85
N PRO A 96 7.65 -27.32 -9.92
CA PRO A 96 8.01 -26.91 -11.28
C PRO A 96 7.41 -25.55 -11.67
N LEU A 97 6.13 -25.33 -11.35
CA LEU A 97 5.46 -24.05 -11.59
C LEU A 97 6.13 -22.91 -10.82
N TRP A 98 6.55 -23.15 -9.58
CA TRP A 98 7.27 -22.14 -8.79
C TRP A 98 8.62 -21.77 -9.39
N LYS A 99 9.33 -22.72 -9.98
CA LYS A 99 10.60 -22.45 -10.70
C LYS A 99 10.37 -21.61 -11.94
N ASP A 100 9.36 -21.94 -12.72
CA ASP A 100 8.99 -21.19 -13.92
C ASP A 100 8.58 -19.76 -13.54
N TRP A 101 7.75 -19.62 -12.50
CA TRP A 101 7.33 -18.33 -11.98
C TRP A 101 8.47 -17.51 -11.37
N TYR A 102 9.43 -18.15 -10.70
CA TYR A 102 10.61 -17.46 -10.19
C TYR A 102 11.48 -16.93 -11.33
N THR A 103 11.71 -17.75 -12.35
CA THR A 103 12.47 -17.36 -13.54
C THR A 103 11.78 -16.20 -14.24
N LYS A 104 10.47 -16.32 -14.47
CA LYS A 104 9.67 -15.28 -15.12
C LYS A 104 9.58 -14.01 -14.28
N GLY A 105 9.39 -14.15 -12.97
CA GLY A 105 9.33 -13.03 -12.04
C GLY A 105 10.63 -12.22 -12.03
N LYS A 106 11.80 -12.86 -12.16
CA LYS A 106 13.07 -12.15 -12.33
C LYS A 106 13.13 -11.35 -13.63
N GLU A 107 12.66 -11.92 -14.73
CA GLU A 107 12.63 -11.22 -16.03
C GLU A 107 11.71 -10.00 -15.97
N GLU A 108 10.49 -10.18 -15.44
CA GLU A 108 9.51 -9.09 -15.32
C GLU A 108 9.95 -8.00 -14.34
N LEU A 109 10.65 -8.37 -13.25
CA LEU A 109 11.23 -7.39 -12.33
C LEU A 109 12.31 -6.55 -13.02
N LYS A 110 13.22 -7.20 -13.76
CA LYS A 110 14.26 -6.50 -14.53
C LYS A 110 13.64 -5.56 -15.58
N LEU A 111 12.63 -6.02 -16.32
CA LEU A 111 11.90 -5.18 -17.28
C LEU A 111 11.20 -4.01 -16.59
N ALA A 112 10.65 -4.22 -15.39
CA ALA A 112 10.05 -3.15 -14.60
C ALA A 112 11.07 -2.09 -14.16
N GLU A 113 12.27 -2.50 -13.73
CA GLU A 113 13.37 -1.59 -13.41
C GLU A 113 13.82 -0.78 -14.63
N GLU A 114 13.96 -1.41 -15.79
CA GLU A 114 14.35 -0.75 -17.05
C GLU A 114 13.29 0.28 -17.49
N ASN A 115 12.00 -0.12 -17.51
CA ASN A 115 10.90 0.76 -17.87
C ASN A 115 10.73 1.90 -16.87
N TYR A 116 10.91 1.63 -15.58
CA TYR A 116 10.85 2.66 -14.53
C TYR A 116 11.99 3.67 -14.67
N THR A 117 13.21 3.21 -14.93
CA THR A 117 14.37 4.09 -15.18
C THR A 117 14.11 5.00 -16.38
N GLN A 118 13.64 4.43 -17.49
CA GLN A 118 13.24 5.21 -18.68
C GLN A 118 12.12 6.21 -18.36
N PHE A 119 11.17 5.84 -17.52
CA PHE A 119 10.11 6.74 -17.08
C PHE A 119 10.66 7.91 -16.26
N LEU A 120 11.58 7.68 -15.33
CA LEU A 120 12.20 8.75 -14.55
C LEU A 120 12.96 9.76 -15.42
N GLU A 121 13.54 9.32 -16.54
CA GLU A 121 14.24 10.19 -17.50
C GLU A 121 13.27 10.97 -18.40
N THR A 122 12.18 10.34 -18.85
CA THR A 122 11.33 10.86 -19.93
C THR A 122 10.02 11.47 -19.45
N GLY A 123 9.53 11.08 -18.27
CA GLY A 123 8.19 11.38 -17.77
C GLY A 123 7.06 10.71 -18.55
N GLN A 124 7.35 9.82 -19.51
CA GLN A 124 6.35 9.25 -20.40
C GLN A 124 5.73 7.97 -19.80
N VAL A 125 4.44 8.03 -19.49
CA VAL A 125 3.67 6.86 -19.06
C VAL A 125 3.33 5.98 -20.27
N THR A 126 4.21 5.03 -20.59
CA THR A 126 4.05 4.10 -21.72
C THR A 126 3.18 2.88 -21.36
N ASP A 127 2.71 2.15 -22.37
CA ASP A 127 2.02 0.86 -22.16
C ASP A 127 2.90 -0.16 -21.44
N ASP A 128 4.20 -0.15 -21.73
CA ASP A 128 5.15 -1.11 -21.15
C ASP A 128 5.43 -0.80 -19.68
N LEU A 129 5.53 0.48 -19.30
CA LEU A 129 5.57 0.88 -17.88
C LEU A 129 4.33 0.37 -17.12
N ILE A 130 3.13 0.54 -17.70
CA ILE A 130 1.88 0.10 -17.08
C ILE A 130 1.80 -1.44 -17.01
N LYS A 131 2.27 -2.15 -18.04
CA LYS A 131 2.37 -3.62 -17.99
C LYS A 131 3.31 -4.04 -16.86
N SER A 132 4.44 -3.37 -16.68
CA SER A 132 5.36 -3.63 -15.57
C SER A 132 4.65 -3.50 -14.22
N THR A 133 3.88 -2.44 -13.97
CA THR A 133 3.16 -2.31 -12.69
C THR A 133 2.08 -3.38 -12.49
N LEU A 134 1.44 -3.86 -13.57
CA LEU A 134 0.52 -5.01 -13.51
C LEU A 134 1.25 -6.32 -13.19
N TYR A 135 2.48 -6.53 -13.66
CA TYR A 135 3.29 -7.69 -13.29
C TYR A 135 3.79 -7.60 -11.85
N LEU A 136 4.24 -6.43 -11.40
CA LEU A 136 4.59 -6.21 -9.99
C LEU A 136 3.40 -6.52 -9.07
N ALA A 137 2.20 -6.04 -9.42
CA ALA A 137 0.97 -6.36 -8.68
C ALA A 137 0.62 -7.86 -8.66
N LYS A 138 0.97 -8.61 -9.71
CA LYS A 138 0.82 -10.08 -9.72
C LYS A 138 1.86 -10.76 -8.84
N LEU A 139 3.11 -10.30 -8.86
CA LEU A 139 4.15 -10.82 -7.97
C LEU A 139 3.79 -10.58 -6.50
N ASP A 140 3.23 -9.41 -6.16
CA ASP A 140 2.70 -9.10 -4.84
C ASP A 140 1.69 -10.14 -4.34
N SER A 141 0.87 -10.71 -5.23
CA SER A 141 -0.11 -11.73 -4.84
C SER A 141 0.56 -13.02 -4.29
N ILE A 142 1.81 -13.29 -4.67
CA ILE A 142 2.62 -14.36 -4.08
C ILE A 142 2.84 -14.07 -2.60
N TYR A 143 3.31 -12.87 -2.28
CA TYR A 143 3.61 -12.46 -0.91
C TYR A 143 2.34 -12.37 -0.06
N ARG A 144 1.25 -11.84 -0.62
CA ARG A 144 0.00 -11.58 0.11
C ARG A 144 -0.86 -12.83 0.30
N ALA A 145 -0.92 -13.71 -0.70
CA ALA A 145 -1.86 -14.83 -0.74
C ALA A 145 -1.20 -16.22 -0.83
N GLY A 146 0.11 -16.29 -1.10
CA GLY A 146 0.87 -17.55 -1.09
C GLY A 146 0.65 -18.44 -2.33
N TYR A 147 -0.08 -17.97 -3.35
CA TYR A 147 -0.31 -18.68 -4.61
C TYR A 147 -0.23 -17.73 -5.81
N ILE A 148 0.08 -18.28 -6.99
CA ILE A 148 0.02 -17.56 -8.27
C ILE A 148 -1.15 -18.08 -9.07
N LYS A 149 -1.92 -17.17 -9.66
CA LYS A 149 -2.99 -17.54 -10.60
C LYS A 149 -2.38 -18.00 -11.92
N LYS A 150 -3.04 -18.96 -12.57
CA LYS A 150 -2.61 -19.51 -13.87
C LYS A 150 -2.47 -18.47 -14.98
N ASP A 151 -3.08 -17.30 -14.84
CA ASP A 151 -3.05 -16.19 -15.80
C ASP A 151 -1.87 -15.22 -15.57
N PHE A 152 -0.79 -15.67 -14.91
CA PHE A 152 0.36 -14.82 -14.58
C PHE A 152 0.90 -14.04 -15.79
N GLU A 153 0.96 -14.66 -16.95
CA GLU A 153 1.50 -14.04 -18.18
C GLU A 153 0.50 -13.09 -18.85
N TYR A 154 -0.80 -13.26 -18.63
CA TYR A 154 -1.83 -12.53 -19.37
C TYR A 154 -2.09 -11.14 -18.77
N VAL A 155 -1.93 -10.09 -19.58
CA VAL A 155 -2.32 -8.72 -19.23
C VAL A 155 -3.51 -8.31 -20.10
N ASP A 156 -4.61 -7.90 -19.46
CA ASP A 156 -5.78 -7.37 -20.16
C ASP A 156 -5.50 -5.93 -20.64
N LYS A 157 -5.71 -5.66 -21.93
CA LYS A 157 -5.55 -4.31 -22.51
C LYS A 157 -6.48 -3.28 -21.86
N ASN A 158 -7.62 -3.72 -21.34
CA ASN A 158 -8.53 -2.85 -20.59
C ASN A 158 -7.98 -2.49 -19.20
N ASP A 159 -7.18 -3.35 -18.56
CA ASP A 159 -6.49 -2.99 -17.31
C ASP A 159 -5.43 -1.89 -17.57
N ILE A 160 -4.72 -1.97 -18.71
CA ILE A 160 -3.78 -0.91 -19.14
C ILE A 160 -4.52 0.41 -19.34
N LYS A 161 -5.65 0.38 -20.08
CA LYS A 161 -6.48 1.57 -20.31
C LYS A 161 -7.07 2.12 -19.01
N ASP A 162 -7.48 1.26 -18.07
CA ASP A 162 -7.99 1.67 -16.76
C ASP A 162 -6.90 2.42 -15.97
N LEU A 163 -5.67 1.88 -15.91
CA LEU A 163 -4.55 2.54 -15.24
C LEU A 163 -4.17 3.88 -15.87
N LYS A 164 -4.22 4.01 -17.20
CA LYS A 164 -4.06 5.30 -17.89
C LYS A 164 -5.13 6.31 -17.47
N ASN A 165 -6.38 5.87 -17.37
CA ASN A 165 -7.48 6.73 -16.92
C ASN A 165 -7.32 7.14 -15.46
N LEU A 166 -6.77 6.29 -14.59
CA LEU A 166 -6.55 6.63 -13.19
C LEU A 166 -5.44 7.65 -13.01
N ILE A 167 -4.29 7.44 -13.65
CA ILE A 167 -3.13 8.33 -13.48
C ILE A 167 -3.36 9.71 -14.12
N SER A 168 -4.18 9.80 -15.16
CA SER A 168 -4.52 11.08 -15.79
C SER A 168 -5.39 11.99 -14.92
N LEU A 169 -6.03 11.45 -13.88
CA LEU A 169 -6.81 12.23 -12.92
C LEU A 169 -5.97 12.89 -11.84
N LEU A 170 -4.67 12.56 -11.75
CA LEU A 170 -3.81 13.06 -10.68
C LEU A 170 -3.62 14.58 -10.81
N ASN A 171 -4.06 15.32 -9.80
CA ASN A 171 -3.74 16.73 -9.67
C ASN A 171 -2.34 16.89 -9.08
N GLN A 172 -1.33 17.07 -9.94
CA GLN A 172 0.08 17.16 -9.52
C GLN A 172 0.35 18.18 -8.40
N LYS A 173 -0.44 19.26 -8.32
CA LYS A 173 -0.25 20.30 -7.29
C LYS A 173 -0.55 19.80 -5.88
N GLU A 174 -1.44 18.82 -5.72
CA GLU A 174 -1.79 18.23 -4.42
C GLU A 174 -0.68 17.32 -3.88
N PHE A 175 0.19 16.82 -4.75
CA PHE A 175 1.24 15.86 -4.42
C PHE A 175 2.65 16.42 -4.56
N LYS A 176 2.77 17.75 -4.65
CA LYS A 176 4.07 18.44 -4.65
C LYS A 176 4.41 18.84 -3.20
N PRO A 177 5.43 18.24 -2.57
CA PRO A 177 5.81 18.56 -1.21
C PRO A 177 6.45 19.95 -1.13
N LYS A 178 6.39 20.56 0.05
CA LYS A 178 7.21 21.72 0.39
C LYS A 178 8.57 21.29 0.95
N ASN A 179 8.58 20.24 1.76
CA ASN A 179 9.72 19.78 2.54
C ASN A 179 10.03 18.30 2.27
N SER A 180 9.08 17.39 2.51
CA SER A 180 9.33 15.94 2.52
C SER A 180 8.28 15.16 1.74
N CYS A 181 8.72 14.07 1.11
CA CYS A 181 7.84 13.10 0.44
C CYS A 181 8.44 11.71 0.60
N ILE A 182 7.66 10.80 1.17
CA ILE A 182 8.06 9.42 1.47
C ILE A 182 7.00 8.50 0.86
N LEU A 183 7.45 7.57 0.01
CA LEU A 183 6.59 6.64 -0.70
C LEU A 183 6.67 5.27 -0.02
N ASN A 184 5.50 4.71 0.31
CA ASN A 184 5.36 3.48 1.09
C ASN A 184 6.11 3.48 2.45
N PRO A 185 5.98 4.53 3.28
CA PRO A 185 6.67 4.58 4.57
C PRO A 185 6.21 3.48 5.53
N THR A 186 7.16 2.99 6.32
CA THR A 186 6.93 2.16 7.50
C THR A 186 7.07 2.97 8.80
N PHE A 187 6.67 2.36 9.91
CA PHE A 187 6.63 2.95 11.25
C PHE A 187 7.62 2.22 12.17
N GLY A 188 8.83 1.94 11.69
CA GLY A 188 9.87 1.25 12.46
C GLY A 188 9.41 -0.08 13.08
N ASN A 189 9.71 -0.26 14.36
CA ASN A 189 9.31 -1.43 15.13
C ASN A 189 7.80 -1.51 15.36
N ALA A 190 7.09 -0.38 15.33
CA ALA A 190 5.63 -0.36 15.48
C ALA A 190 4.96 -1.08 14.29
N SER A 191 5.50 -0.95 13.07
CA SER A 191 5.04 -1.76 11.93
C SER A 191 5.18 -3.25 12.16
N VAL A 192 6.31 -3.68 12.74
CA VAL A 192 6.58 -5.10 13.02
C VAL A 192 5.67 -5.61 14.15
N MET A 193 5.37 -4.78 15.15
CA MET A 193 4.53 -5.12 16.31
C MET A 193 3.12 -5.55 15.92
N VAL A 194 2.56 -4.96 14.86
CA VAL A 194 1.24 -5.35 14.29
C VAL A 194 1.37 -6.36 13.15
N GLY A 195 2.57 -6.93 12.98
CA GLY A 195 2.86 -7.97 12.01
C GLY A 195 3.02 -7.48 10.57
N GLY A 196 3.23 -6.17 10.38
CA GLY A 196 3.42 -5.48 9.11
C GLY A 196 2.43 -4.32 8.93
N ALA A 197 2.95 -3.12 8.70
CA ALA A 197 2.17 -1.96 8.32
C ALA A 197 3.02 -0.98 7.51
N ASP A 198 2.44 -0.47 6.44
CA ASP A 198 2.98 0.57 5.58
C ASP A 198 1.81 1.45 5.16
N ALA A 199 1.99 2.77 5.21
CA ALA A 199 1.05 3.70 4.59
C ALA A 199 1.44 3.88 3.12
N ASP A 200 0.54 4.41 2.28
CA ASP A 200 0.88 4.59 0.87
C ASP A 200 1.82 5.78 0.66
N LEU A 201 1.55 6.91 1.33
CA LEU A 201 2.29 8.15 1.13
C LEU A 201 2.37 8.98 2.42
N VAL A 202 3.51 9.63 2.61
CA VAL A 202 3.64 10.80 3.50
C VAL A 202 4.17 11.97 2.67
N ILE A 203 3.46 13.10 2.69
CA ILE A 203 3.85 14.33 2.01
C ILE A 203 3.74 15.47 3.01
N ASP A 204 4.88 16.05 3.38
CA ASP A 204 4.99 16.99 4.50
C ASP A 204 4.29 16.41 5.75
N GLY A 205 3.32 17.12 6.32
CA GLY A 205 2.53 16.65 7.47
C GLY A 205 1.28 15.84 7.12
N MET A 206 1.15 15.32 5.90
CA MET A 206 -0.01 14.55 5.45
C MET A 206 0.32 13.07 5.33
N LEU A 207 -0.39 12.21 6.06
CA LEU A 207 -0.35 10.75 5.93
C LEU A 207 -1.54 10.28 5.08
N ILE A 208 -1.28 9.68 3.93
CA ILE A 208 -2.30 9.40 2.91
C ILE A 208 -2.30 7.91 2.57
N ASP A 209 -3.51 7.35 2.48
CA ASP A 209 -3.78 6.01 1.94
C ASP A 209 -4.58 6.14 0.61
N ILE A 210 -4.37 5.21 -0.32
CA ILE A 210 -4.93 5.23 -1.67
C ILE A 210 -6.06 4.20 -1.73
N LYS A 211 -7.24 4.65 -2.19
CA LYS A 211 -8.41 3.78 -2.38
C LYS A 211 -8.92 3.81 -3.81
N THR A 212 -8.51 2.80 -4.57
CA THR A 212 -9.02 2.52 -5.93
C THR A 212 -10.33 1.74 -5.87
N THR A 213 -11.44 2.43 -5.57
CA THR A 213 -12.75 1.79 -5.35
C THR A 213 -13.88 2.36 -6.21
N LYS A 214 -14.90 1.54 -6.49
CA LYS A 214 -16.08 1.95 -7.27
C LYS A 214 -17.09 2.78 -6.50
N ILE A 215 -17.07 2.72 -5.17
CA ILE A 215 -18.09 3.34 -4.32
C ILE A 215 -17.43 4.52 -3.61
N PHE A 216 -17.92 5.74 -3.86
CA PHE A 216 -17.42 6.95 -3.22
C PHE A 216 -17.90 7.04 -1.78
N GLN A 217 -17.16 6.39 -0.89
CA GLN A 217 -17.51 6.37 0.52
C GLN A 217 -16.26 6.26 1.38
N MET A 218 -16.14 7.14 2.36
CA MET A 218 -15.24 6.92 3.48
C MET A 218 -15.82 5.81 4.36
N LYS A 219 -15.28 4.59 4.28
CA LYS A 219 -15.70 3.45 5.12
C LYS A 219 -15.12 3.58 6.53
N ARG A 220 -15.76 2.92 7.51
CA ARG A 220 -15.22 2.86 8.88
C ARG A 220 -13.84 2.20 8.88
N GLU A 221 -13.67 1.13 8.09
CA GLU A 221 -12.39 0.42 7.94
C GLU A 221 -11.26 1.33 7.45
N TYR A 222 -11.52 2.25 6.51
CA TYR A 222 -10.49 3.18 6.00
C TYR A 222 -10.12 4.21 7.06
N TYR A 223 -11.12 4.67 7.81
CA TYR A 223 -10.93 5.62 8.90
C TYR A 223 -10.10 5.01 10.04
N ASP A 224 -10.45 3.80 10.48
CA ASP A 224 -9.70 3.08 11.52
C ASP A 224 -8.28 2.72 11.05
N GLN A 225 -8.10 2.41 9.76
CA GLN A 225 -6.76 2.17 9.18
C GLN A 225 -5.88 3.43 9.29
N LEU A 226 -6.40 4.61 8.94
CA LEU A 226 -5.65 5.87 9.06
C LEU A 226 -5.30 6.22 10.51
N ILE A 227 -6.25 6.02 11.45
CA ILE A 227 -5.97 6.21 12.88
C ILE A 227 -4.94 5.20 13.37
N GLY A 228 -5.02 3.95 12.88
CA GLY A 228 -4.01 2.92 13.13
C GLY A 228 -2.62 3.38 12.69
N TYR A 229 -2.48 3.91 11.47
CA TYR A 229 -1.22 4.47 10.99
C TYR A 229 -0.72 5.63 11.85
N TYR A 230 -1.59 6.58 12.21
CA TYR A 230 -1.21 7.67 13.12
C TYR A 230 -0.79 7.14 14.50
N THR A 231 -1.43 6.08 15.00
CA THR A 231 -1.05 5.42 16.26
C THR A 231 0.35 4.81 16.16
N LEU A 232 0.67 4.12 15.05
CA LEU A 232 2.01 3.55 14.84
C LEU A 232 3.07 4.66 14.73
N TYR A 233 2.78 5.74 14.00
CA TYR A 233 3.61 6.94 13.96
C TYR A 233 3.90 7.50 15.35
N ARG A 234 2.88 7.54 16.23
CA ARG A 234 3.03 8.04 17.60
C ARG A 234 3.81 7.10 18.52
N ILE A 235 4.01 5.84 18.12
CA ILE A 235 4.78 4.85 18.88
C ILE A 235 6.27 4.94 18.54
N ASP A 236 6.63 4.98 17.25
CA ASP A 236 8.03 4.83 16.82
C ASP A 236 8.43 5.77 15.67
N GLY A 237 7.60 6.75 15.34
CA GLY A 237 7.83 7.66 14.21
C GLY A 237 7.54 7.01 12.85
N ILE A 238 8.03 7.66 11.80
CA ILE A 238 8.00 7.18 10.42
C ILE A 238 9.45 7.12 9.93
N ASP A 239 9.84 5.99 9.34
CA ASP A 239 11.17 5.81 8.81
C ASP A 239 11.47 6.88 7.75
N ASP A 240 12.69 7.44 7.79
CA ASP A 240 13.17 8.52 6.92
C ASP A 240 12.38 9.86 6.98
N MET A 241 11.47 10.02 7.95
CA MET A 241 10.80 11.29 8.17
C MET A 241 11.71 12.25 8.97
N PRO A 242 11.88 13.51 8.52
CA PRO A 242 12.62 14.51 9.29
C PRO A 242 12.05 14.69 10.70
N GLU A 243 12.92 14.82 11.71
CA GLU A 243 12.52 14.95 13.12
C GLU A 243 11.64 16.16 13.42
N ASP A 244 11.78 17.23 12.64
CA ASP A 244 10.99 18.46 12.76
C ASP A 244 9.64 18.38 12.02
N ASN A 245 9.36 17.28 11.32
CA ASN A 245 8.12 17.06 10.63
C ASN A 245 7.09 16.36 11.54
N GLU A 246 5.84 16.82 11.47
CA GLU A 246 4.76 16.30 12.28
C GLU A 246 3.56 15.96 11.39
N ILE A 247 2.94 14.80 11.63
CA ILE A 247 1.70 14.44 10.95
C ILE A 247 0.55 15.25 11.54
N LYS A 248 0.05 16.20 10.75
CA LYS A 248 -1.06 17.09 11.10
C LYS A 248 -2.37 16.70 10.44
N GLN A 249 -2.29 15.93 9.36
CA GLN A 249 -3.45 15.49 8.60
C GLN A 249 -3.33 14.03 8.19
N ILE A 250 -4.45 13.32 8.19
CA ILE A 250 -4.58 11.97 7.64
C ILE A 250 -5.67 11.96 6.58
N GLY A 251 -5.54 11.12 5.55
CA GLY A 251 -6.54 11.13 4.49
C GLY A 251 -6.50 9.99 3.49
N VAL A 252 -7.49 10.00 2.62
CA VAL A 252 -7.64 9.03 1.52
C VAL A 252 -7.62 9.74 0.18
N TYR A 253 -6.75 9.28 -0.72
CA TYR A 253 -6.88 9.58 -2.14
C TYR A 253 -7.78 8.56 -2.84
N PHE A 254 -8.96 9.00 -3.26
CA PHE A 254 -9.91 8.18 -4.03
C PHE A 254 -9.56 8.25 -5.52
N SER A 255 -8.69 7.37 -5.99
CA SER A 255 -8.09 7.43 -7.34
C SER A 255 -9.09 7.46 -8.49
N ARG A 256 -10.20 6.70 -8.39
CA ARG A 256 -11.27 6.70 -9.42
C ARG A 256 -12.06 8.02 -9.52
N TYR A 257 -11.85 8.91 -8.57
CA TYR A 257 -12.56 10.17 -8.40
C TYR A 257 -11.64 11.39 -8.52
N GLY A 258 -10.32 11.18 -8.63
CA GLY A 258 -9.34 12.28 -8.62
C GLY A 258 -9.51 13.18 -7.40
N TYR A 259 -9.74 12.60 -6.22
CA TYR A 259 -10.13 13.36 -5.02
C TYR A 259 -9.35 12.92 -3.78
N LEU A 260 -8.54 13.83 -3.25
CA LEU A 260 -7.90 13.70 -1.95
C LEU A 260 -8.81 14.26 -0.86
N HIS A 261 -9.16 13.42 0.11
CA HIS A 261 -9.89 13.83 1.30
C HIS A 261 -8.98 13.78 2.52
N LEU A 262 -8.85 14.90 3.23
CA LEU A 262 -8.02 15.04 4.42
C LEU A 262 -8.88 15.36 5.64
N TYR A 263 -8.41 14.91 6.80
CA TYR A 263 -8.88 15.30 8.12
C TYR A 263 -7.71 15.88 8.90
N ASN A 264 -7.96 16.91 9.70
CA ASN A 264 -6.96 17.36 10.68
C ASN A 264 -6.93 16.39 11.85
N ILE A 265 -5.75 16.13 12.40
CA ILE A 265 -5.58 15.25 13.57
C ILE A 265 -6.38 15.78 14.77
N GLU A 266 -6.39 17.09 14.98
CA GLU A 266 -7.13 17.75 16.08
C GLU A 266 -8.66 17.51 16.04
N ASP A 267 -9.22 17.22 14.85
CA ASP A 267 -10.64 16.91 14.70
C ASP A 267 -10.98 15.45 15.08
N ILE A 268 -9.95 14.60 15.21
CA ILE A 268 -10.08 13.14 15.40
C ILE A 268 -9.55 12.71 16.76
N ILE A 269 -8.43 13.29 17.18
CA ILE A 269 -7.61 12.83 18.31
C ILE A 269 -7.68 13.85 19.45
N ASP A 270 -8.17 13.40 20.60
CA ASP A 270 -8.04 14.12 21.86
C ASP A 270 -6.70 13.76 22.51
N GLU A 271 -5.71 14.65 22.41
CA GLU A 271 -4.35 14.43 22.92
C GLU A 271 -4.29 14.19 24.44
N ASN A 272 -5.33 14.55 25.20
CA ASN A 272 -5.36 14.24 26.65
C ASN A 272 -5.65 12.76 26.92
N ARG A 273 -6.30 12.08 25.97
CA ARG A 273 -6.75 10.68 26.11
C ARG A 273 -6.00 9.72 25.19
N PHE A 274 -5.40 10.24 24.13
CA PHE A 274 -4.70 9.45 23.14
C PHE A 274 -3.52 8.64 23.70
N PRO A 275 -2.69 9.14 24.64
CA PRO A 275 -1.61 8.34 25.23
C PRO A 275 -2.08 7.04 25.90
N GLU A 276 -3.23 7.06 26.60
CA GLU A 276 -3.82 5.85 27.20
C GLU A 276 -4.22 4.84 26.10
N PHE A 277 -4.79 5.34 24.99
CA PHE A 277 -5.13 4.50 23.85
C PHE A 277 -3.89 3.88 23.20
N VAL A 278 -2.81 4.64 23.04
CA VAL A 278 -1.55 4.16 22.46
C VAL A 278 -0.96 3.01 23.29
N GLU A 279 -0.90 3.15 24.61
CA GLU A 279 -0.40 2.07 25.49
C GLU A 279 -1.29 0.82 25.41
N TRP A 280 -2.62 0.99 25.46
CA TRP A 280 -3.54 -0.13 25.26
C TRP A 280 -3.33 -0.81 23.89
N PHE A 281 -3.12 -0.04 22.82
CA PHE A 281 -2.91 -0.55 21.47
C PHE A 281 -1.63 -1.39 21.40
N LYS A 282 -0.54 -0.91 22.01
CA LYS A 282 0.74 -1.64 22.12
C LYS A 282 0.55 -2.97 22.85
N ASP A 283 -0.02 -2.93 24.04
CA ASP A 283 -0.24 -4.12 24.87
C ASP A 283 -1.08 -5.16 24.12
N ARG A 284 -2.16 -4.73 23.46
CA ARG A 284 -3.05 -5.64 22.74
C ARG A 284 -2.39 -6.22 21.49
N ALA A 285 -1.55 -5.46 20.79
CA ALA A 285 -0.78 -5.95 19.65
C ALA A 285 0.27 -6.99 20.08
N ILE A 286 0.97 -6.73 21.17
CA ILE A 286 1.95 -7.65 21.78
C ILE A 286 1.27 -8.96 22.19
N GLN A 287 0.07 -8.89 22.78
CA GLN A 287 -0.71 -10.09 23.13
C GLN A 287 -1.13 -10.91 21.89
N GLU A 288 -1.44 -10.24 20.77
CA GLU A 288 -1.87 -10.93 19.55
C GLU A 288 -0.73 -11.64 18.83
N TYR A 289 0.40 -10.96 18.67
CA TYR A 289 1.47 -11.39 17.77
C TYR A 289 2.71 -11.92 18.51
N GLY A 290 2.73 -11.84 19.83
CA GLY A 290 3.91 -12.09 20.65
C GLY A 290 4.87 -10.91 20.48
N GLY A 291 5.18 -10.21 21.57
CA GLY A 291 6.15 -9.12 21.55
C GLY A 291 7.45 -9.53 20.82
N ILE A 292 8.00 -8.62 20.03
CA ILE A 292 9.30 -8.80 19.37
C ILE A 292 10.39 -8.80 20.45
#